data_AF-A0AAN7BJ42-F1
#
_entry.id   AF-A0AAN7BJ42-F1
#
_cell.length_a   1.000
_cell.length_b   1.000
_cell.length_c   1.000
_cell.angle_alpha   90.00
_cell.angle_beta   90.00
_cell.angle_gamma   90.00
#
_symmetry.space_group_name_H-M   'P 1'
#
loop_
_entity.id
_entity.type
_entity.pdbx_description
1 polymer ?
#
loop_
_entity_poly.entity_id
_entity_poly.type
_entity_poly.pdbx_seq_one_letter_code
_entity_poly.pdbx_strand_id
1 'polypeptide(L)'
;MKKEHHGMVTRSQAKKDPRKRPLDEKQLRLAVKEKALIAKEKQLRGKEKALKEYYDDENKKLNDQRQQLVVDNDDSEQQCIMCKVHSNAHEQKDKATKGNKTQQLDRNKKEEELTAAQLIKEKELNSLKSTLDEQQKQAKDKELGQKEEAIKTQQLAKENELKQREEQLRVEQEKLSKQQVLPGKVILQKLNKTNLRYQEGQVNHHSIARIIFTHYSCLPVAEAFHNTEAEGFPRDYATFQEIYVYPDEMTGTAINRVIANFSESITTEYRFHDCYLCSILRQGFLREWIGKRDESDFGPGFYSAESSVLSHEYAKRAQRDGNFVILVCKVATGHIQVLRQLQRSRTCPDKGYHSVCGQLPESDEERETVVYREDAIVPVGVVVYNWFDIWHQVRT
;
A
#
# COMPACT_ATOMS: atom_id res chain seq x y z
N MET A 1 28.32 81.81 -20.94
CA MET A 1 27.74 80.83 -21.88
C MET A 1 27.56 79.51 -21.14
N LYS A 2 26.31 79.10 -20.91
CA LYS A 2 25.93 77.91 -20.13
C LYS A 2 26.29 76.65 -20.94
N LYS A 3 27.05 75.72 -20.36
CA LYS A 3 27.32 74.40 -20.93
C LYS A 3 26.34 73.40 -20.31
N GLU A 4 25.44 72.87 -21.13
CA GLU A 4 24.52 71.80 -20.77
C GLU A 4 25.25 70.46 -20.76
N HIS A 5 25.19 69.75 -19.64
CA HIS A 5 25.63 68.36 -19.54
C HIS A 5 24.49 67.44 -20.00
N HIS A 6 24.63 66.88 -21.21
CA HIS A 6 23.79 65.78 -21.67
C HIS A 6 24.23 64.48 -20.97
N GLY A 7 23.37 63.98 -20.08
CA GLY A 7 23.51 62.67 -19.45
C GLY A 7 23.33 61.56 -20.47
N MET A 8 24.42 60.83 -20.73
CA MET A 8 24.49 59.71 -21.65
C MET A 8 23.85 58.48 -20.97
N VAL A 9 22.56 58.23 -21.26
CA VAL A 9 21.87 57.01 -20.83
C VAL A 9 22.40 55.84 -21.67
N THR A 10 23.27 55.02 -21.08
CA THR A 10 23.71 53.76 -21.68
C THR A 10 22.55 52.78 -21.73
N ARG A 11 21.90 52.65 -22.89
CA ARG A 11 20.99 51.53 -23.20
C ARG A 11 21.79 50.23 -23.14
N SER A 12 21.73 49.51 -22.02
CA SER A 12 22.19 48.12 -21.95
C SER A 12 21.27 47.29 -22.84
N GLN A 13 21.75 46.92 -24.03
CA GLN A 13 21.09 45.93 -24.88
C GLN A 13 21.15 44.58 -24.16
N ALA A 14 20.09 44.25 -23.44
CA ALA A 14 19.88 42.90 -22.92
C ALA A 14 19.77 41.96 -24.13
N LYS A 15 20.84 41.20 -24.41
CA LYS A 15 20.86 40.13 -25.40
C LYS A 15 19.76 39.15 -25.03
N LYS A 16 18.64 39.18 -25.78
CA LYS A 16 17.56 38.20 -25.66
C LYS A 16 18.14 36.84 -26.00
N ASP A 17 18.17 35.94 -25.03
CA ASP A 17 18.59 34.55 -25.21
C ASP A 17 17.64 33.88 -26.23
N PRO A 18 18.14 33.52 -27.44
CA PRO A 18 17.31 32.98 -28.51
C PRO A 18 16.76 31.58 -28.20
N ARG A 19 17.12 30.97 -27.06
CA ARG A 19 16.69 29.61 -26.70
C ARG A 19 15.36 29.55 -25.95
N LYS A 20 14.83 30.67 -25.46
CA LYS A 20 13.52 30.71 -24.81
C LYS A 20 12.41 30.91 -25.83
N ARG A 21 11.98 29.83 -26.47
CA ARG A 21 10.69 29.82 -27.18
C ARG A 21 9.59 30.08 -26.14
N PRO A 22 8.67 31.03 -26.38
CA PRO A 22 7.53 31.22 -25.49
C PRO A 22 6.76 29.90 -25.38
N LEU A 23 6.48 29.47 -24.16
CA LEU A 23 5.64 28.31 -23.89
C LEU A 23 4.30 28.52 -24.60
N ASP A 24 3.80 27.49 -25.26
CA ASP A 24 2.47 27.56 -25.86
C ASP A 24 1.41 27.73 -24.75
N GLU A 25 0.24 28.26 -25.10
CA GLU A 25 -0.82 28.53 -24.11
C GLU A 25 -1.24 27.27 -23.35
N LYS A 26 -1.12 26.09 -23.97
CA LYS A 26 -1.44 24.79 -23.36
C LYS A 26 -0.41 24.42 -22.28
N GLN A 27 0.87 24.62 -22.54
CA GLN A 27 1.97 24.44 -21.58
C GLN A 27 1.84 25.41 -20.40
N LEU A 28 1.43 26.66 -20.64
CA LEU A 28 1.17 27.62 -19.57
C LEU A 28 0.01 27.17 -18.66
N ARG A 29 -1.09 26.68 -19.25
CA ARG A 29 -2.22 26.14 -18.48
C ARG A 29 -1.85 24.89 -17.68
N LEU A 30 -1.01 24.02 -18.22
CA LEU A 30 -0.49 22.84 -17.51
C LEU A 30 0.40 23.25 -16.33
N ALA A 31 1.33 24.17 -16.53
CA ALA A 31 2.21 24.65 -15.47
C ALA A 31 1.43 25.33 -14.32
N VAL A 32 0.33 26.04 -14.62
CA VAL A 32 -0.56 26.62 -13.59
C VAL A 32 -1.28 25.52 -12.81
N LYS A 33 -1.78 24.47 -13.48
CA LYS A 33 -2.42 23.33 -12.82
C LYS A 33 -1.45 22.56 -11.93
N GLU A 34 -0.23 22.31 -12.41
CA GLU A 34 0.82 21.63 -11.66
C GLU A 34 1.19 22.39 -10.38
N LYS A 35 1.39 23.71 -10.47
CA LYS A 35 1.62 24.56 -9.29
C LYS A 35 0.46 24.51 -8.28
N ALA A 36 -0.78 24.46 -8.77
CA ALA A 36 -1.95 24.34 -7.90
C ALA A 36 -2.02 22.97 -7.21
N LEU A 37 -1.65 21.89 -7.90
CA LEU A 37 -1.58 20.54 -7.32
C LEU A 37 -0.49 20.46 -6.24
N ILE A 38 0.72 20.97 -6.51
CA ILE A 38 1.82 21.02 -5.54
C ILE A 38 1.41 21.82 -4.28
N ALA A 39 0.72 22.94 -4.45
CA ALA A 39 0.21 23.74 -3.33
C ALA A 39 -0.83 22.97 -2.49
N LYS A 40 -1.74 22.24 -3.15
CA LYS A 40 -2.76 21.42 -2.49
C LYS A 40 -2.13 20.24 -1.72
N GLU A 41 -1.14 19.58 -2.31
CA GLU A 41 -0.41 18.49 -1.65
C GLU A 41 0.32 18.98 -0.39
N LYS A 42 0.98 20.14 -0.47
CA LYS A 42 1.64 20.77 0.68
C LYS A 42 0.63 21.09 1.80
N GLN A 43 -0.58 21.52 1.45
CA GLN A 43 -1.64 21.75 2.43
C GLN A 43 -2.13 20.45 3.08
N LEU A 44 -2.27 19.36 2.31
CA LEU A 44 -2.68 18.06 2.83
C LEU A 44 -1.64 17.46 3.80
N ARG A 45 -0.36 17.49 3.43
CA ARG A 45 0.73 17.06 4.33
C ARG A 45 0.76 17.84 5.64
N GLY A 46 0.43 19.13 5.60
CA GLY A 46 0.28 19.96 6.82
C GLY A 46 -0.87 19.48 7.73
N LYS A 47 -2.00 19.09 7.14
CA LYS A 47 -3.16 18.56 7.89
C LYS A 47 -2.89 17.17 8.46
N GLU A 48 -2.23 16.28 7.71
CA GLU A 48 -1.84 14.95 8.20
C GLU A 48 -0.90 15.05 9.39
N LYS A 49 0.09 15.95 9.33
CA LYS A 49 0.99 16.20 10.46
C LYS A 49 0.24 16.67 11.71
N ALA A 50 -0.68 17.63 11.56
CA ALA A 50 -1.50 18.13 12.67
C ALA A 50 -2.42 17.04 13.26
N LEU A 51 -2.98 16.17 12.40
CA LEU A 51 -3.81 15.05 12.84
C LEU A 51 -3.01 14.01 13.62
N LYS A 52 -1.77 13.71 13.18
CA LYS A 52 -0.86 12.81 13.89
C LYS A 52 -0.51 13.36 15.28
N GLU A 53 -0.14 14.64 15.36
CA GLU A 53 0.16 15.30 16.64
C GLU A 53 -1.03 15.29 17.60
N TYR A 54 -2.26 15.43 17.08
CA TYR A 54 -3.49 15.31 17.88
C TYR A 54 -3.67 13.91 18.49
N TYR A 55 -3.52 12.84 17.70
CA TYR A 55 -3.65 11.46 18.19
C TYR A 55 -2.54 11.07 19.18
N ASP A 56 -1.31 11.56 18.96
CA ASP A 56 -0.19 11.32 19.87
C ASP A 56 -0.47 11.97 21.26
N ASP A 57 -1.04 13.17 21.30
CA ASP A 57 -1.45 13.85 22.54
C ASP A 57 -2.61 13.13 23.26
N GLU A 58 -3.61 12.64 22.50
CA GLU A 58 -4.76 11.92 23.07
C GLU A 58 -4.35 10.55 23.64
N ASN A 59 -3.47 9.81 22.96
CA ASN A 59 -2.90 8.58 23.46
C ASN A 59 -2.06 8.78 24.72
N LYS A 60 -1.32 9.90 24.79
CA LYS A 60 -0.56 10.26 25.99
C LYS A 60 -1.49 10.48 27.18
N LYS A 61 -2.57 11.26 27.01
CA LYS A 61 -3.58 11.49 28.06
C LYS A 61 -4.22 10.18 28.55
N LEU A 62 -4.54 9.26 27.63
CA LEU A 62 -5.09 7.95 28.00
C LEU A 62 -4.11 7.10 28.80
N ASN A 63 -2.82 7.13 28.45
CA ASN A 63 -1.78 6.43 29.21
C ASN A 63 -1.58 7.04 30.60
N ASP A 64 -1.58 8.36 30.72
CA ASP A 64 -1.49 9.05 32.01
C ASP A 64 -2.69 8.70 32.91
N GLN A 65 -3.91 8.63 32.36
CA GLN A 65 -5.11 8.17 33.08
C GLN A 65 -5.00 6.71 33.53
N ARG A 66 -4.47 5.82 32.69
CA ARG A 66 -4.24 4.41 33.06
C ARG A 66 -3.24 4.28 34.20
N GLN A 67 -2.17 5.06 34.18
CA GLN A 67 -1.17 5.05 35.26
C GLN A 67 -1.77 5.54 36.58
N GLN A 68 -2.61 6.57 36.55
CA GLN A 68 -3.28 7.07 37.76
C GLN A 68 -4.19 5.99 38.40
N LEU A 69 -4.93 5.24 37.58
CA LEU A 69 -5.83 4.16 38.07
C LEU A 69 -5.09 2.96 38.68
N VAL A 70 -3.81 2.74 38.33
CA VAL A 70 -3.00 1.66 38.93
C VAL A 70 -2.53 2.06 40.33
N VAL A 71 -2.15 3.32 40.52
CA VAL A 71 -1.65 3.83 41.81
C VAL A 71 -2.74 3.83 42.89
N ASP A 72 -3.99 4.13 42.53
CA ASP A 72 -5.09 4.19 43.52
C ASP A 72 -5.54 2.81 44.03
N ASN A 73 -5.22 1.72 43.32
CA ASN A 73 -5.60 0.35 43.73
C ASN A 73 -4.61 -0.30 44.71
N ASP A 74 -3.31 0.04 44.65
CA ASP A 74 -2.31 -0.62 45.51
C ASP A 74 -2.28 -0.04 46.94
N ASP A 75 -2.58 1.25 47.13
CA ASP A 75 -2.48 1.89 48.46
C ASP A 75 -3.71 1.65 49.36
N SER A 76 -4.88 1.35 48.79
CA SER A 76 -6.13 1.18 49.59
C SER A 76 -6.36 -0.25 50.10
N GLU A 77 -5.85 -1.28 49.42
CA GLU A 77 -5.98 -2.67 49.90
C GLU A 77 -4.92 -3.05 50.94
N GLN A 78 -3.70 -2.50 50.87
CA GLN A 78 -2.64 -2.87 51.83
C GLN A 78 -2.72 -2.14 53.18
N GLN A 79 -3.31 -0.94 53.25
CA GLN A 79 -3.42 -0.18 54.51
C GLN A 79 -4.58 -0.59 55.44
N CYS A 80 -5.58 -1.34 54.95
CA CYS A 80 -6.75 -1.72 55.75
C CYS A 80 -6.55 -2.99 56.59
N ILE A 81 -5.59 -3.87 56.22
CA ILE A 81 -5.40 -5.16 56.89
C ILE A 81 -4.41 -5.08 58.07
N MET A 82 -3.42 -4.18 58.03
CA MET A 82 -2.36 -4.13 59.05
C MET A 82 -2.70 -3.28 60.29
N CYS A 83 -3.63 -2.32 60.22
CA CYS A 83 -3.94 -1.44 61.35
C CYS A 83 -5.04 -1.94 62.30
N LYS A 84 -5.79 -3.00 61.95
CA LYS A 84 -6.86 -3.54 62.83
C LYS A 84 -6.40 -4.68 63.76
N VAL A 85 -5.21 -5.23 63.55
CA VAL A 85 -4.72 -6.37 64.36
C VAL A 85 -3.95 -5.92 65.61
N HIS A 86 -3.43 -4.69 65.67
CA HIS A 86 -2.55 -4.26 66.77
C HIS A 86 -3.17 -3.37 67.85
N SER A 87 -4.39 -2.86 67.69
CA SER A 87 -4.97 -1.89 68.65
C SER A 87 -5.85 -2.49 69.75
N ASN A 88 -6.18 -3.78 69.70
CA ASN A 88 -7.08 -4.43 70.68
C ASN A 88 -6.36 -5.27 71.75
N ALA A 89 -5.03 -5.33 71.75
CA ALA A 89 -4.28 -6.26 72.60
C ALA A 89 -3.79 -5.68 73.94
N HIS A 90 -3.92 -4.37 74.22
CA HIS A 90 -3.13 -3.76 75.30
C HIS A 90 -3.83 -2.95 76.39
N GLU A 91 -5.16 -2.87 76.44
CA GLU A 91 -5.82 -1.96 77.41
C GLU A 91 -6.99 -2.56 78.20
N GLN A 92 -6.89 -3.82 78.64
CA GLN A 92 -7.78 -4.35 79.69
C GLN A 92 -7.05 -5.30 80.64
N LYS A 93 -6.08 -4.78 81.39
CA LYS A 93 -5.73 -5.33 82.70
C LYS A 93 -5.77 -4.19 83.72
N ASP A 94 -6.40 -4.50 84.85
CA ASP A 94 -6.45 -3.73 86.09
C ASP A 94 -7.58 -2.71 86.21
N LYS A 95 -8.77 -3.22 86.60
CA LYS A 95 -9.51 -2.77 87.80
C LYS A 95 -10.80 -3.59 87.97
N ALA A 96 -10.71 -4.63 88.79
CA ALA A 96 -11.86 -5.23 89.44
C ALA A 96 -12.31 -4.30 90.57
N THR A 97 -13.54 -3.78 90.50
CA THR A 97 -14.27 -3.40 91.73
C THR A 97 -15.71 -3.87 91.60
N LYS A 98 -16.10 -4.71 92.57
CA LYS A 98 -17.38 -5.38 92.69
C LYS A 98 -18.51 -4.35 92.82
N GLY A 99 -19.43 -4.37 91.87
CA GLY A 99 -20.66 -3.60 91.93
C GLY A 99 -21.19 -3.24 90.55
N ASN A 100 -21.32 -4.19 89.62
CA ASN A 100 -21.91 -3.85 88.32
C ASN A 100 -22.48 -4.99 87.46
N LYS A 101 -22.90 -6.12 88.07
CA LYS A 101 -23.51 -7.22 87.29
C LYS A 101 -24.78 -6.80 86.53
N THR A 102 -25.53 -5.82 87.04
CA THR A 102 -26.73 -5.31 86.36
C THR A 102 -26.39 -4.39 85.19
N GLN A 103 -25.42 -3.46 85.32
CA GLN A 103 -25.03 -2.60 84.18
C GLN A 103 -24.27 -3.35 83.08
N GLN A 104 -23.59 -4.45 83.40
CA GLN A 104 -22.88 -5.24 82.40
C GLN A 104 -23.86 -6.04 81.51
N LEU A 105 -24.97 -6.53 82.06
CA LEU A 105 -26.05 -7.14 81.30
C LEU A 105 -26.75 -6.15 80.37
N ASP A 106 -27.00 -4.92 80.83
CA ASP A 106 -27.59 -3.86 80.00
C ASP A 106 -26.66 -3.37 78.87
N ARG A 107 -25.33 -3.40 79.08
CA ARG A 107 -24.35 -3.07 78.04
C ARG A 107 -24.28 -4.15 76.96
N ASN A 108 -24.21 -5.41 77.34
CA ASN A 108 -24.16 -6.52 76.39
C ASN A 108 -25.43 -6.55 75.52
N LYS A 109 -26.61 -6.29 76.12
CA LYS A 109 -27.86 -6.21 75.37
C LYS A 109 -27.87 -5.05 74.36
N LYS A 110 -27.32 -3.88 74.73
CA LYS A 110 -27.18 -2.74 73.81
C LYS A 110 -26.16 -3.01 72.69
N GLU A 111 -25.08 -3.72 72.95
CA GLU A 111 -24.11 -4.12 71.92
C GLU A 111 -24.72 -5.11 70.92
N GLU A 112 -25.50 -6.08 71.40
CA GLU A 112 -26.25 -7.01 70.52
C GLU A 112 -27.27 -6.26 69.66
N GLU A 113 -28.03 -5.32 70.24
CA GLU A 113 -28.99 -4.48 69.49
C GLU A 113 -28.28 -3.59 68.45
N LEU A 114 -27.13 -3.02 68.78
CA LEU A 114 -26.33 -2.21 67.86
C LEU A 114 -25.78 -3.05 66.69
N THR A 115 -25.30 -4.26 67.00
CA THR A 115 -24.75 -5.19 66.00
C THR A 115 -25.85 -5.68 65.05
N ALA A 116 -27.04 -5.98 65.58
CA ALA A 116 -28.20 -6.33 64.76
C ALA A 116 -28.63 -5.18 63.84
N ALA A 117 -28.64 -3.94 64.35
CA ALA A 117 -28.95 -2.76 63.54
C ALA A 117 -27.91 -2.49 62.43
N GLN A 118 -26.62 -2.72 62.71
CA GLN A 118 -25.55 -2.62 61.70
C GLN A 118 -25.73 -3.68 60.60
N LEU A 119 -26.05 -4.92 60.97
CA LEU A 119 -26.27 -6.00 60.01
C LEU A 119 -27.47 -5.73 59.10
N ILE A 120 -28.54 -5.13 59.63
CA ILE A 120 -29.70 -4.72 58.82
C ILE A 120 -29.29 -3.64 57.81
N LYS A 121 -28.57 -2.60 58.24
CA LYS A 121 -28.08 -1.54 57.34
C LYS A 121 -27.14 -2.06 56.25
N GLU A 122 -26.28 -3.01 56.57
CA GLU A 122 -25.38 -3.61 55.59
C GLU A 122 -26.14 -4.42 54.54
N LYS A 123 -27.17 -5.18 54.95
CA LYS A 123 -28.06 -5.89 54.02
C LYS A 123 -28.83 -4.94 53.11
N GLU A 124 -29.34 -3.84 53.64
CA GLU A 124 -30.01 -2.79 52.85
C GLU A 124 -29.05 -2.13 51.86
N LEU A 125 -27.82 -1.81 52.28
CA LEU A 125 -26.80 -1.24 51.41
C LEU A 125 -26.40 -2.19 50.27
N ASN A 126 -26.23 -3.48 50.57
CA ASN A 126 -25.90 -4.48 49.55
C ASN A 126 -27.05 -4.70 48.56
N SER A 127 -28.30 -4.67 49.05
CA SER A 127 -29.49 -4.70 48.20
C SER A 127 -29.53 -3.50 47.24
N LEU A 128 -29.29 -2.28 47.75
CA LEU A 128 -29.25 -1.06 46.95
C LEU A 128 -28.11 -1.06 45.92
N LYS A 129 -26.91 -1.53 46.28
CA LYS A 129 -25.79 -1.68 45.34
C LYS A 129 -26.16 -2.62 44.19
N SER A 130 -26.73 -3.78 44.50
CA SER A 130 -27.13 -4.73 43.45
C SER A 130 -28.19 -4.16 42.51
N THR A 131 -29.12 -3.34 43.02
CA THR A 131 -30.14 -2.67 42.21
C THR A 131 -29.51 -1.58 41.32
N LEU A 132 -28.54 -0.83 41.85
CA LEU A 132 -27.82 0.20 41.10
C LEU A 132 -26.99 -0.41 39.96
N ASP A 133 -26.30 -1.52 40.23
CA ASP A 133 -25.47 -2.21 39.22
C ASP A 133 -26.34 -2.74 38.07
N GLU A 134 -27.51 -3.30 38.37
CA GLU A 134 -28.48 -3.76 37.38
C GLU A 134 -29.03 -2.59 36.54
N GLN A 135 -29.34 -1.45 37.17
CA GLN A 135 -29.77 -0.24 36.46
C GLN A 135 -28.67 0.33 35.54
N GLN A 136 -27.42 0.34 36.00
CA GLN A 136 -26.28 0.80 35.18
C GLN A 136 -26.03 -0.14 34.01
N LYS A 137 -26.16 -1.45 34.21
CA LYS A 137 -26.04 -2.44 33.14
C LYS A 137 -27.13 -2.23 32.08
N GLN A 138 -28.39 -2.09 32.49
CA GLN A 138 -29.49 -1.82 31.57
C GLN A 138 -29.33 -0.50 30.80
N ALA A 139 -28.79 0.55 31.45
CA ALA A 139 -28.49 1.82 30.79
C ALA A 139 -27.38 1.68 29.73
N LYS A 140 -26.31 0.94 30.03
CA LYS A 140 -25.22 0.66 29.09
C LYS A 140 -25.68 -0.18 27.89
N ASP A 141 -26.48 -1.21 28.13
CA ASP A 141 -27.02 -2.07 27.07
C ASP A 141 -27.93 -1.26 26.13
N LYS A 142 -28.73 -0.34 26.68
CA LYS A 142 -29.56 0.58 25.88
C LYS A 142 -28.71 1.55 25.05
N GLU A 143 -27.66 2.12 25.62
CA GLU A 143 -26.74 3.01 24.90
C GLU A 143 -26.00 2.27 23.78
N LEU A 144 -25.58 1.02 24.03
CA LEU A 144 -24.93 0.17 23.04
C LEU A 144 -25.88 -0.13 21.86
N GLY A 145 -27.13 -0.51 22.15
CA GLY A 145 -28.14 -0.75 21.10
C GLY A 145 -28.39 0.48 20.23
N GLN A 146 -28.45 1.68 20.82
CA GLN A 146 -28.59 2.93 20.05
C GLN A 146 -27.37 3.22 19.17
N LYS A 147 -26.15 2.95 19.66
CA LYS A 147 -24.92 3.11 18.89
C LYS A 147 -24.84 2.14 17.71
N GLU A 148 -25.23 0.88 17.91
CA GLU A 148 -25.27 -0.12 16.84
C GLU A 148 -26.27 0.25 15.73
N GLU A 149 -27.45 0.74 16.10
CA GLU A 149 -28.46 1.21 15.14
C GLU A 149 -27.98 2.44 14.35
N ALA A 150 -27.29 3.38 15.01
CA ALA A 150 -26.67 4.52 14.35
C ALA A 150 -25.58 4.11 13.35
N ILE A 151 -24.73 3.13 13.70
CA ILE A 151 -23.69 2.60 12.80
C ILE A 151 -24.33 1.93 11.58
N LYS A 152 -25.35 1.08 11.76
CA LYS A 152 -26.07 0.45 10.65
C LYS A 152 -26.68 1.48 9.70
N THR A 153 -27.27 2.54 10.26
CA THR A 153 -27.83 3.65 9.47
C THR A 153 -26.76 4.39 8.66
N GLN A 154 -25.59 4.64 9.26
CA GLN A 154 -24.46 5.27 8.54
C GLN A 154 -23.87 4.38 7.44
N GLN A 155 -23.78 3.06 7.68
CA GLN A 155 -23.31 2.10 6.69
C GLN A 155 -24.25 2.04 5.47
N LEU A 156 -25.56 1.96 5.73
CA LEU A 156 -26.57 1.98 4.67
C LEU A 156 -26.54 3.29 3.85
N ALA A 157 -26.31 4.43 4.50
CA ALA A 157 -26.15 5.71 3.80
C ALA A 157 -24.93 5.69 2.86
N LYS A 158 -23.77 5.19 3.32
CA LYS A 158 -22.55 5.09 2.50
C LYS A 158 -22.71 4.13 1.32
N GLU A 159 -23.40 3.01 1.51
CA GLU A 159 -23.69 2.08 0.41
C GLU A 159 -24.57 2.72 -0.67
N ASN A 160 -25.56 3.51 -0.26
CA ASN A 160 -26.40 4.25 -1.20
C ASN A 160 -25.63 5.33 -1.96
N GLU A 161 -24.71 6.05 -1.30
CA GLU A 161 -23.81 7.02 -1.95
C GLU A 161 -22.89 6.33 -2.98
N LEU A 162 -22.35 5.15 -2.66
CA LEU A 162 -21.49 4.39 -3.56
C LEU A 162 -22.26 3.95 -4.82
N LYS A 163 -23.47 3.41 -4.65
CA LYS A 163 -24.35 3.02 -5.76
C LYS A 163 -24.69 4.21 -6.67
N GLN A 164 -24.95 5.38 -6.09
CA GLN A 164 -25.20 6.60 -6.88
C GLN A 164 -23.96 7.01 -7.68
N ARG A 165 -22.75 6.88 -7.10
CA ARG A 165 -21.50 7.21 -7.78
C ARG A 165 -21.16 6.23 -8.91
N GLU A 166 -21.40 4.94 -8.70
CA GLU A 166 -21.23 3.92 -9.75
C GLU A 166 -22.15 4.20 -10.95
N GLU A 167 -23.41 4.57 -10.69
CA GLU A 167 -24.35 4.93 -11.76
C GLU A 167 -23.91 6.20 -12.50
N GLN A 168 -23.40 7.22 -11.79
CA GLN A 168 -22.85 8.42 -12.43
C GLN A 168 -21.66 8.10 -13.35
N LEU A 169 -20.74 7.25 -12.90
CA LEU A 169 -19.59 6.81 -13.69
C LEU A 169 -20.03 6.02 -14.93
N ARG A 170 -21.05 5.17 -14.80
CA ARG A 170 -21.64 4.43 -15.92
C ARG A 170 -22.20 5.38 -16.99
N VAL A 171 -22.97 6.39 -16.58
CA VAL A 171 -23.50 7.42 -17.49
C VAL A 171 -22.38 8.24 -18.14
N GLU A 172 -21.30 8.54 -17.42
CA GLU A 172 -20.15 9.26 -17.97
C GLU A 172 -19.39 8.43 -19.00
N GLN A 173 -19.15 7.15 -18.72
CA GLN A 173 -18.55 6.21 -19.69
C GLN A 173 -19.38 6.08 -20.96
N GLU A 174 -20.72 6.02 -20.84
CA GLU A 174 -21.61 5.99 -22.00
C GLU A 174 -21.57 7.30 -22.81
N LYS A 175 -21.40 8.45 -22.15
CA LYS A 175 -21.20 9.73 -22.86
C LYS A 175 -19.87 9.76 -23.60
N LEU A 176 -18.80 9.26 -22.99
CA LEU A 176 -17.46 9.20 -23.60
C LEU A 176 -17.44 8.26 -24.81
N SER A 177 -18.09 7.09 -24.72
CA SER A 177 -18.18 6.15 -25.84
C SER A 177 -18.94 6.73 -27.04
N LYS A 178 -19.99 7.55 -26.79
CA LYS A 178 -20.73 8.27 -27.85
C LYS A 178 -19.94 9.46 -28.43
N GLN A 179 -19.07 10.11 -27.65
CA GLN A 179 -18.24 11.23 -28.12
C GLN A 179 -16.98 10.80 -28.87
N GLN A 180 -16.51 9.56 -28.70
CA GLN A 180 -15.46 8.98 -29.53
C GLN A 180 -15.99 8.62 -30.93
N VAL A 181 -16.35 9.64 -31.71
CA VAL A 181 -16.39 9.54 -33.17
C VAL A 181 -14.94 9.40 -33.65
N LEU A 182 -14.57 8.15 -33.92
CA LEU A 182 -13.24 7.71 -34.37
C LEU A 182 -12.59 8.66 -35.40
N PRO A 183 -11.48 9.36 -35.05
CA PRO A 183 -10.60 9.96 -36.06
C PRO A 183 -9.92 8.90 -36.94
N GLY A 184 -9.98 7.62 -36.57
CA GLY A 184 -9.43 6.49 -37.34
C GLY A 184 -10.05 6.29 -38.72
N LYS A 185 -11.33 6.67 -38.96
CA LYS A 185 -11.93 6.58 -40.30
C LYS A 185 -11.36 7.60 -41.29
N VAL A 186 -10.89 8.76 -40.81
CA VAL A 186 -10.29 9.80 -41.66
C VAL A 186 -8.84 9.47 -42.02
N ILE A 187 -8.12 8.77 -41.14
CA ILE A 187 -6.74 8.33 -41.41
C ILE A 187 -6.71 7.19 -42.43
N LEU A 188 -7.64 6.23 -42.35
CA LEU A 188 -7.74 5.13 -43.33
C LEU A 188 -8.17 5.61 -44.73
N GLN A 189 -9.01 6.65 -44.85
CA GLN A 189 -9.37 7.22 -46.16
C GLN A 189 -8.24 8.04 -46.79
N LYS A 190 -7.32 8.61 -46.01
CA LYS A 190 -6.14 9.31 -46.55
C LYS A 190 -5.03 8.36 -46.96
N LEU A 191 -4.84 7.23 -46.26
CA LEU A 191 -3.86 6.22 -46.65
C LEU A 191 -4.24 5.46 -47.94
N ASN A 192 -5.54 5.30 -48.22
CA ASN A 192 -6.02 4.67 -49.46
C ASN A 192 -5.81 5.50 -50.74
N LYS A 193 -5.38 6.77 -50.65
CA LYS A 193 -5.14 7.63 -51.82
C LYS A 193 -3.67 7.74 -52.23
N THR A 194 -2.74 7.27 -51.42
CA THR A 194 -1.31 7.24 -51.74
C THR A 194 -0.89 5.86 -52.22
N ASN A 195 -0.97 5.67 -53.55
CA ASN A 195 -0.21 4.73 -54.38
C ASN A 195 0.47 3.54 -53.68
N LEU A 196 -0.23 2.42 -53.57
CA LEU A 196 0.36 1.10 -53.72
C LEU A 196 -0.59 0.26 -54.59
N ARG A 197 -0.14 -0.07 -55.81
CA ARG A 197 -0.77 -1.10 -56.64
C ARG A 197 -0.63 -2.42 -55.89
N TYR A 198 -1.73 -2.89 -55.32
CA TYR A 198 -1.84 -4.22 -54.74
C TYR A 198 -2.21 -5.20 -55.87
N GLN A 199 -1.33 -6.14 -56.18
CA GLN A 199 -1.70 -7.31 -56.97
C GLN A 199 -2.20 -8.40 -56.02
N GLU A 200 -3.40 -8.92 -56.30
CA GLU A 200 -3.97 -10.09 -55.64
C GLU A 200 -3.15 -11.34 -55.98
N GLY A 201 -2.47 -11.90 -54.99
CA GLY A 201 -1.77 -13.17 -55.12
C GLY A 201 -1.12 -13.59 -53.79
N GLN A 202 -1.76 -14.52 -53.09
CA GLN A 202 -1.24 -15.31 -51.96
C GLN A 202 -0.62 -14.53 -50.78
N VAL A 203 -1.46 -14.18 -49.81
CA VAL A 203 -1.01 -13.73 -48.49
C VAL A 203 -0.61 -14.95 -47.66
N ASN A 204 0.69 -15.14 -47.43
CA ASN A 204 1.18 -16.05 -46.40
C ASN A 204 0.94 -15.43 -45.02
N HIS A 205 0.12 -16.10 -44.19
CA HIS A 205 -0.19 -15.74 -42.80
C HIS A 205 1.00 -15.97 -41.86
N HIS A 206 2.13 -15.28 -41.99
CA HIS A 206 3.28 -15.49 -41.08
C HIS A 206 3.79 -14.18 -40.49
N SER A 207 4.14 -14.25 -39.20
CA SER A 207 4.67 -13.19 -38.33
C SER A 207 3.64 -12.26 -37.68
N ILE A 208 2.87 -12.80 -36.73
CA ILE A 208 2.16 -11.99 -35.72
C ILE A 208 2.75 -12.34 -34.36
N ALA A 209 3.43 -11.40 -33.72
CA ALA A 209 3.68 -11.48 -32.29
C ALA A 209 2.32 -11.49 -31.60
N ARG A 210 1.93 -12.64 -31.02
CA ARG A 210 0.70 -12.73 -30.24
C ARG A 210 1.03 -12.28 -28.83
N ILE A 211 0.54 -11.08 -28.49
CA ILE A 211 0.49 -10.62 -27.11
C ILE A 211 -0.78 -11.22 -26.51
N ILE A 212 -0.60 -12.17 -25.60
CA ILE A 212 -1.70 -12.74 -24.85
C ILE A 212 -1.72 -12.03 -23.50
N PHE A 213 -2.69 -11.13 -23.32
CA PHE A 213 -2.98 -10.56 -22.01
C PHE A 213 -3.74 -11.59 -21.19
N THR A 214 -3.12 -12.05 -20.13
CA THR A 214 -3.79 -12.97 -19.21
C THR A 214 -4.61 -12.16 -18.21
N HIS A 215 -5.92 -12.06 -18.45
CA HIS A 215 -6.88 -11.66 -17.41
C HIS A 215 -7.06 -12.81 -16.43
N TYR A 216 -6.05 -13.04 -15.59
CA TYR A 216 -6.19 -13.95 -14.47
C TYR A 216 -6.76 -13.19 -13.28
N SER A 217 -8.04 -13.42 -12.99
CA SER A 217 -8.59 -13.25 -11.64
C SER A 217 -8.05 -14.38 -10.75
N CYS A 218 -6.73 -14.39 -10.52
CA CYS A 218 -6.08 -15.29 -9.57
C CYS A 218 -6.19 -14.69 -8.16
N LEU A 219 -7.04 -15.31 -7.37
CA LEU A 219 -7.48 -14.89 -6.05
C LEU A 219 -6.59 -15.26 -4.84
N PRO A 220 -5.28 -15.63 -4.91
CA PRO A 220 -4.47 -15.69 -3.68
C PRO A 220 -3.51 -14.50 -3.50
N VAL A 221 -3.18 -13.72 -4.53
CA VAL A 221 -2.26 -12.58 -4.36
C VAL A 221 -2.91 -11.44 -3.58
N ALA A 222 -4.22 -11.22 -3.77
CA ALA A 222 -4.98 -10.23 -2.99
C ALA A 222 -5.07 -10.59 -1.49
N GLU A 223 -5.02 -11.88 -1.15
CA GLU A 223 -5.12 -12.37 0.23
C GLU A 223 -3.75 -12.32 0.95
N ALA A 224 -2.63 -12.45 0.20
CA ALA A 224 -1.28 -12.22 0.74
C ALA A 224 -1.05 -10.75 1.18
N PHE A 225 -1.79 -9.80 0.61
CA PHE A 225 -1.79 -8.40 1.05
C PHE A 225 -2.62 -8.15 2.33
N HIS A 226 -3.33 -9.14 2.87
CA HIS A 226 -4.15 -8.97 4.09
C HIS A 226 -3.44 -9.36 5.40
N ASN A 227 -2.33 -10.10 5.37
CA ASN A 227 -1.72 -10.67 6.60
C ASN A 227 -0.36 -10.09 7.00
N THR A 228 0.02 -8.92 6.50
CA THR A 228 1.20 -8.17 6.98
C THR A 228 0.77 -6.89 7.73
N GLU A 229 -0.05 -7.06 8.77
CA GLU A 229 -0.26 -6.05 9.81
C GLU A 229 0.87 -6.13 10.85
N ALA A 230 2.08 -5.75 10.44
CA ALA A 230 3.14 -5.33 11.35
C ALA A 230 4.05 -4.39 10.57
N GLU A 231 4.10 -3.12 10.99
CA GLU A 231 4.99 -2.07 10.47
C GLU A 231 4.51 -1.31 9.20
N GLY A 232 3.44 -0.53 9.36
CA GLY A 232 3.46 0.90 8.98
C GLY A 232 3.62 1.32 7.51
N PHE A 233 2.97 0.65 6.54
CA PHE A 233 2.91 1.12 5.14
C PHE A 233 1.51 1.65 4.73
N PRO A 234 1.41 2.71 3.88
CA PRO A 234 0.12 3.26 3.43
C PRO A 234 -0.62 2.33 2.46
N ARG A 235 -1.96 2.27 2.60
CA ARG A 235 -2.91 1.39 1.87
C ARG A 235 -3.23 1.79 0.41
N ASP A 236 -2.51 2.73 -0.20
CA ASP A 236 -2.93 3.36 -1.47
C ASP A 236 -2.11 2.91 -2.68
N TYR A 237 -2.35 1.69 -3.21
CA TYR A 237 -1.76 1.26 -4.50
C TYR A 237 -2.73 0.47 -5.39
N ALA A 238 -4.01 0.88 -5.43
CA ALA A 238 -5.02 0.29 -6.31
C ALA A 238 -5.73 1.36 -7.15
N THR A 239 -5.04 1.96 -8.12
CA THR A 239 -5.70 2.60 -9.27
C THR A 239 -4.90 2.36 -10.54
N PHE A 240 -5.56 1.75 -11.53
CA PHE A 240 -4.99 1.38 -12.83
C PHE A 240 -5.21 2.50 -13.85
N GLN A 241 -4.18 2.85 -14.61
CA GLN A 241 -4.25 3.75 -15.77
C GLN A 241 -3.58 3.11 -17.00
N GLU A 242 -4.08 3.47 -18.18
CA GLU A 242 -3.77 2.92 -19.50
C GLU A 242 -2.29 3.02 -19.91
N ILE A 243 -1.91 2.10 -20.79
CA ILE A 243 -0.55 1.84 -21.27
C ILE A 243 -0.06 2.97 -22.18
N TYR A 244 0.93 3.74 -21.72
CA TYR A 244 1.81 4.53 -22.57
C TYR A 244 3.27 4.21 -22.22
N VAL A 245 4.05 3.86 -23.23
CA VAL A 245 5.52 3.81 -23.18
C VAL A 245 6.01 5.23 -23.49
N TYR A 246 6.66 5.93 -22.55
CA TYR A 246 7.66 7.02 -22.73
C TYR A 246 8.01 7.69 -21.36
N PRO A 247 9.11 8.48 -21.24
CA PRO A 247 10.27 8.10 -20.44
C PRO A 247 10.43 8.86 -19.10
N ASP A 248 11.21 8.24 -18.21
CA ASP A 248 12.16 8.86 -17.29
C ASP A 248 11.62 9.88 -16.26
N GLU A 249 10.93 9.40 -15.22
CA GLU A 249 10.94 10.06 -13.91
C GLU A 249 11.11 9.02 -12.78
N MET A 250 12.20 9.14 -12.03
CA MET A 250 12.56 8.32 -10.87
C MET A 250 11.66 8.60 -9.66
N THR A 251 10.36 8.31 -9.77
CA THR A 251 9.48 8.19 -8.61
C THR A 251 8.78 6.85 -8.69
N GLY A 252 9.16 5.94 -7.79
CA GLY A 252 8.86 4.52 -7.91
C GLY A 252 7.37 4.20 -7.92
N THR A 253 6.81 3.84 -9.07
CA THR A 253 5.96 2.66 -9.26
C THR A 253 5.81 2.33 -10.76
N ALA A 254 5.84 1.03 -11.07
CA ALA A 254 5.43 0.37 -12.33
C ALA A 254 6.19 0.73 -13.62
N ILE A 255 7.46 0.33 -13.71
CA ILE A 255 8.12 0.13 -15.02
C ILE A 255 7.74 -1.27 -15.51
N ASN A 256 7.12 -1.35 -16.68
CA ASN A 256 6.91 -2.62 -17.39
C ASN A 256 8.30 -3.15 -17.78
N ARG A 257 8.71 -4.27 -17.19
CA ARG A 257 10.00 -4.89 -17.53
C ARG A 257 9.78 -6.26 -18.13
N VAL A 258 10.67 -6.59 -19.04
CA VAL A 258 10.67 -7.82 -19.79
C VAL A 258 11.53 -8.83 -19.05
N ILE A 259 11.04 -10.06 -18.91
CA ILE A 259 11.77 -11.16 -18.28
C ILE A 259 11.72 -12.33 -19.23
N ALA A 260 12.86 -12.95 -19.50
CA ALA A 260 12.88 -14.25 -20.13
C ALA A 260 13.60 -15.24 -19.22
N ASN A 261 13.03 -16.44 -19.08
CA ASN A 261 13.79 -17.68 -19.15
C ASN A 261 12.82 -18.87 -19.14
N PHE A 262 12.36 -19.31 -20.32
CA PHE A 262 11.49 -20.49 -20.40
C PHE A 262 11.80 -21.33 -21.62
N SER A 263 12.35 -22.53 -21.41
CA SER A 263 12.30 -23.59 -22.42
C SER A 263 11.07 -24.42 -22.13
N GLU A 264 10.03 -24.28 -22.96
CA GLU A 264 9.11 -25.34 -23.39
C GLU A 264 7.92 -24.75 -24.16
N SER A 265 7.38 -25.53 -25.10
CA SER A 265 6.35 -25.09 -26.04
C SER A 265 4.99 -24.90 -25.38
N ILE A 266 4.30 -23.80 -25.70
CA ILE A 266 2.89 -23.59 -25.32
C ILE A 266 2.03 -24.34 -26.35
N THR A 267 1.66 -25.60 -26.09
CA THR A 267 0.59 -26.26 -26.87
C THR A 267 -0.64 -26.52 -26.02
N THR A 268 -1.81 -26.47 -26.65
CA THR A 268 -3.16 -26.54 -26.07
C THR A 268 -3.52 -27.87 -25.39
N GLU A 269 -2.58 -28.82 -25.25
CA GLU A 269 -2.83 -30.17 -24.70
C GLU A 269 -1.94 -30.57 -23.50
N TYR A 270 -1.19 -29.65 -22.87
CA TYR A 270 -0.19 -30.06 -21.87
C TYR A 270 -0.73 -30.39 -20.48
N ARG A 271 -0.23 -31.52 -19.96
CA ARG A 271 -0.11 -31.78 -18.51
C ARG A 271 0.74 -30.66 -17.92
N PHE A 272 0.12 -29.94 -17.01
CA PHE A 272 0.45 -28.57 -16.64
C PHE A 272 1.58 -28.45 -15.60
N HIS A 273 2.44 -29.46 -15.45
CA HIS A 273 3.24 -29.64 -14.22
C HIS A 273 4.75 -29.41 -14.34
N ASP A 274 5.36 -29.41 -15.53
CA ASP A 274 6.83 -29.51 -15.61
C ASP A 274 7.55 -28.29 -16.24
N CYS A 275 6.81 -27.29 -16.74
CA CYS A 275 7.42 -26.15 -17.44
C CYS A 275 7.53 -24.90 -16.56
N TYR A 276 8.71 -24.25 -16.51
CA TYR A 276 8.93 -23.02 -15.71
C TYR A 276 7.90 -21.91 -16.01
N LEU A 277 7.47 -21.77 -17.28
CA LEU A 277 6.51 -20.75 -17.68
C LEU A 277 5.13 -21.03 -17.09
N CYS A 278 4.72 -22.28 -17.17
CA CYS A 278 3.47 -22.80 -16.64
C CYS A 278 3.42 -22.58 -15.12
N SER A 279 4.55 -22.84 -14.45
CA SER A 279 4.71 -22.64 -13.02
C SER A 279 4.62 -21.15 -12.67
N ILE A 280 5.33 -20.25 -13.38
CA ILE A 280 5.26 -18.80 -13.14
C ILE A 280 3.86 -18.24 -13.40
N LEU A 281 3.19 -18.64 -14.47
CA LEU A 281 1.84 -18.17 -14.75
C LEU A 281 0.80 -18.66 -13.73
N ARG A 282 1.01 -19.84 -13.12
CA ARG A 282 0.08 -20.38 -12.12
C ARG A 282 0.33 -19.86 -10.71
N GLN A 283 1.59 -19.86 -10.28
CA GLN A 283 1.95 -19.66 -8.86
C GLN A 283 2.69 -18.34 -8.62
N GLY A 284 2.98 -17.57 -9.68
CA GLY A 284 3.86 -16.41 -9.59
C GLY A 284 5.33 -16.80 -9.58
N PHE A 285 6.22 -15.85 -9.30
CA PHE A 285 7.65 -16.12 -9.20
C PHE A 285 7.97 -16.71 -7.82
N LEU A 286 8.59 -17.90 -7.77
CA LEU A 286 9.05 -18.51 -6.53
C LEU A 286 10.58 -18.55 -6.46
N ARG A 287 11.14 -18.30 -5.27
CA ARG A 287 12.58 -18.26 -4.99
C ARG A 287 13.23 -19.62 -5.20
N GLU A 288 12.49 -20.71 -5.00
CA GLU A 288 12.95 -22.07 -5.30
C GLU A 288 13.26 -22.30 -6.78
N TRP A 289 12.74 -21.47 -7.69
CA TRP A 289 13.03 -21.55 -9.13
C TRP A 289 14.17 -20.65 -9.57
N ILE A 290 14.72 -19.84 -8.66
CA ILE A 290 15.98 -19.15 -8.92
C ILE A 290 17.04 -20.23 -9.00
N GLY A 291 17.46 -20.54 -10.23
CA GLY A 291 18.46 -21.57 -10.47
C GLY A 291 19.71 -21.30 -9.61
N LYS A 292 20.42 -22.37 -9.23
CA LYS A 292 21.70 -22.31 -8.50
C LYS A 292 22.84 -21.69 -9.32
N ARG A 293 22.54 -20.79 -10.27
CA ARG A 293 23.57 -20.16 -11.08
C ARG A 293 24.41 -19.26 -10.18
N ASP A 294 25.61 -19.74 -9.89
CA ASP A 294 26.74 -18.97 -9.37
C ASP A 294 27.17 -17.82 -10.31
N GLU A 295 26.52 -17.71 -11.48
CA GLU A 295 26.84 -16.78 -12.57
C GLU A 295 25.93 -15.55 -12.61
N SER A 296 24.98 -15.39 -11.69
CA SER A 296 24.13 -14.19 -11.69
C SER A 296 24.92 -12.98 -11.17
N ASP A 297 24.96 -11.92 -11.97
CA ASP A 297 25.88 -10.80 -11.76
C ASP A 297 25.62 -9.97 -10.49
N PHE A 298 24.38 -9.99 -10.00
CA PHE A 298 23.96 -9.37 -8.74
C PHE A 298 23.35 -10.40 -7.77
N GLY A 299 23.76 -11.66 -7.90
CA GLY A 299 23.35 -12.79 -7.07
C GLY A 299 21.90 -13.26 -7.25
N PRO A 300 21.44 -14.23 -6.44
CA PRO A 300 20.19 -14.95 -6.68
C PRO A 300 18.96 -14.07 -6.41
N GLY A 301 18.38 -13.54 -7.48
CA GLY A 301 17.16 -12.73 -7.48
C GLY A 301 16.35 -12.92 -8.77
N PHE A 302 15.24 -12.19 -8.89
CA PHE A 302 14.44 -12.13 -10.10
C PHE A 302 14.92 -10.97 -10.96
N TYR A 303 15.50 -11.30 -12.12
CA TYR A 303 16.08 -10.34 -13.06
C TYR A 303 15.02 -9.88 -14.05
N SER A 304 15.09 -8.60 -14.40
CA SER A 304 14.21 -7.97 -15.36
C SER A 304 14.95 -6.87 -16.13
N ALA A 305 14.74 -6.80 -17.43
CA ALA A 305 15.39 -5.81 -18.29
C ALA A 305 14.35 -4.88 -18.92
N GLU A 306 14.76 -3.64 -19.19
CA GLU A 306 13.98 -2.73 -20.03
C GLU A 306 14.09 -3.09 -21.52
N SER A 307 15.22 -3.69 -21.91
CA SER A 307 15.49 -4.16 -23.27
C SER A 307 14.97 -5.58 -23.49
N SER A 308 14.14 -5.75 -24.52
CA SER A 308 13.72 -7.08 -24.97
C SER A 308 14.85 -7.89 -25.60
N VAL A 309 15.89 -7.22 -26.12
CA VAL A 309 17.10 -7.88 -26.66
C VAL A 309 17.88 -8.54 -25.54
N LEU A 310 18.07 -7.83 -24.42
CA LEU A 310 18.75 -8.39 -23.25
C LEU A 310 17.95 -9.54 -22.64
N SER A 311 16.62 -9.37 -22.53
CA SER A 311 15.76 -10.48 -22.12
C SER A 311 15.84 -11.67 -23.08
N HIS A 312 15.95 -11.45 -24.39
CA HIS A 312 16.05 -12.54 -25.37
C HIS A 312 17.25 -13.46 -25.10
N GLU A 313 18.36 -12.96 -24.57
CA GLU A 313 19.54 -13.78 -24.26
C GLU A 313 19.24 -14.89 -23.25
N TYR A 314 18.24 -14.67 -22.39
CA TYR A 314 17.75 -15.65 -21.44
C TYR A 314 16.59 -16.48 -22.00
N ALA A 315 15.98 -16.08 -23.11
CA ALA A 315 14.89 -16.82 -23.73
C ALA A 315 15.42 -18.11 -24.36
N LYS A 316 14.80 -19.24 -24.03
CA LYS A 316 15.11 -20.50 -24.68
C LYS A 316 14.11 -20.78 -25.77
N ARG A 317 14.61 -21.26 -26.90
CA ARG A 317 13.77 -21.69 -28.02
C ARG A 317 12.96 -22.91 -27.61
N ALA A 318 11.64 -22.85 -27.75
CA ALA A 318 10.76 -23.98 -27.59
C ALA A 318 11.08 -25.04 -28.66
N GLN A 319 11.31 -26.29 -28.23
CA GLN A 319 11.80 -27.35 -29.11
C GLN A 319 10.82 -27.71 -30.24
N ARG A 320 9.51 -27.56 -29.99
CA ARG A 320 8.46 -28.08 -30.87
C ARG A 320 8.12 -27.15 -32.03
N ASP A 321 7.92 -25.88 -31.75
CA ASP A 321 7.47 -24.86 -32.70
C ASP A 321 8.58 -23.86 -33.06
N GLY A 322 9.71 -23.92 -32.37
CA GLY A 322 10.84 -23.04 -32.61
C GLY A 322 10.61 -21.60 -32.16
N ASN A 323 9.52 -21.34 -31.45
CA ASN A 323 9.18 -20.02 -30.92
C ASN A 323 9.98 -19.72 -29.66
N PHE A 324 10.06 -18.44 -29.34
CA PHE A 324 10.58 -17.92 -28.09
C PHE A 324 9.44 -17.32 -27.29
N VAL A 325 9.57 -17.38 -25.97
CA VAL A 325 8.60 -16.80 -25.04
C VAL A 325 9.31 -15.87 -24.08
N ILE A 326 8.70 -14.71 -23.91
CA ILE A 326 9.13 -13.67 -22.99
C ILE A 326 7.92 -13.24 -22.16
N LEU A 327 8.12 -13.01 -20.87
CA LEU A 327 7.12 -12.44 -19.97
C LEU A 327 7.24 -10.91 -19.92
N VAL A 328 6.09 -10.25 -19.92
CA VAL A 328 5.98 -8.85 -19.53
C VAL A 328 5.52 -8.83 -18.08
N CYS A 329 6.28 -8.17 -17.22
CA CYS A 329 6.06 -8.17 -15.79
C CYS A 329 5.89 -6.74 -15.26
N LYS A 330 5.07 -6.60 -14.22
CA LYS A 330 5.11 -5.46 -13.32
C LYS A 330 6.12 -5.76 -12.22
N VAL A 331 7.05 -4.83 -12.00
CA VAL A 331 8.10 -4.98 -11.00
C VAL A 331 8.00 -3.82 -9.99
N ALA A 332 7.81 -4.16 -8.72
CA ALA A 332 7.79 -3.22 -7.61
C ALA A 332 9.22 -2.95 -7.13
N THR A 333 9.85 -1.93 -7.72
CA THR A 333 11.28 -1.64 -7.50
C THR A 333 11.55 -0.81 -6.25
N GLY A 334 10.56 -0.05 -5.76
CA GLY A 334 10.70 0.82 -4.58
C GLY A 334 11.92 1.75 -4.69
N HIS A 335 12.69 1.87 -3.60
CA HIS A 335 14.01 2.51 -3.63
C HIS A 335 15.04 1.60 -4.30
N ILE A 336 15.58 2.06 -5.42
CA ILE A 336 16.52 1.31 -6.25
C ILE A 336 17.97 1.59 -5.81
N GLN A 337 18.73 0.54 -5.54
CA GLN A 337 20.17 0.63 -5.36
C GLN A 337 20.88 0.46 -6.69
N VAL A 338 21.53 1.52 -7.18
CA VAL A 338 22.33 1.43 -8.42
C VAL A 338 23.70 0.82 -8.09
N LEU A 339 24.03 -0.28 -8.77
CA LEU A 339 25.34 -0.92 -8.70
C LEU A 339 26.10 -0.72 -10.00
N ARG A 340 27.38 -0.35 -9.89
CA ARG A 340 28.31 -0.21 -11.03
C ARG A 340 29.36 -1.32 -11.11
N GLN A 341 29.26 -2.31 -10.22
CA GLN A 341 30.19 -3.43 -10.12
C GLN A 341 29.38 -4.70 -9.87
N LEU A 342 29.87 -5.81 -10.42
CA LEU A 342 29.30 -7.14 -10.22
C LEU A 342 29.38 -7.53 -8.74
N GLN A 343 28.29 -8.07 -8.22
CA GLN A 343 28.16 -8.54 -6.83
C GLN A 343 27.42 -9.87 -6.79
N ARG A 344 28.06 -10.91 -7.32
CA ARG A 344 27.46 -12.25 -7.50
C ARG A 344 27.00 -12.94 -6.22
N SER A 345 27.59 -12.58 -5.08
CA SER A 345 27.23 -13.15 -3.77
C SER A 345 26.07 -12.42 -3.07
N ARG A 346 25.45 -11.43 -3.71
CA ARG A 346 24.41 -10.60 -3.10
C ARG A 346 23.07 -11.34 -3.03
N THR A 347 22.46 -11.38 -1.84
CA THR A 347 21.17 -12.06 -1.61
C THR A 347 20.01 -11.09 -1.29
N CYS A 348 20.32 -9.80 -1.13
CA CYS A 348 19.37 -8.72 -0.88
C CYS A 348 20.03 -7.36 -1.22
N PRO A 349 19.23 -6.29 -1.44
CA PRO A 349 19.78 -4.93 -1.55
C PRO A 349 20.24 -4.42 -0.19
N ASP A 350 21.03 -3.34 -0.16
CA ASP A 350 21.47 -2.72 1.09
C ASP A 350 20.29 -2.12 1.87
N LYS A 351 20.46 -1.92 3.18
CA LYS A 351 19.42 -1.37 4.06
C LYS A 351 18.89 -0.03 3.53
N GLY A 352 17.57 0.07 3.39
CA GLY A 352 16.87 1.26 2.86
C GLY A 352 16.52 1.15 1.37
N TYR A 353 16.99 0.11 0.68
CA TYR A 353 16.66 -0.20 -0.70
C TYR A 353 15.76 -1.43 -0.80
N HIS A 354 15.04 -1.54 -1.92
CA HIS A 354 14.06 -2.60 -2.19
C HIS A 354 14.45 -3.43 -3.42
N SER A 355 15.27 -2.88 -4.31
CA SER A 355 15.75 -3.54 -5.52
C SER A 355 17.17 -3.08 -5.85
N VAL A 356 17.81 -3.78 -6.78
CA VAL A 356 19.12 -3.43 -7.34
C VAL A 356 18.93 -3.11 -8.82
N CYS A 357 19.59 -2.07 -9.31
CA CYS A 357 19.74 -1.80 -10.74
C CYS A 357 21.22 -1.89 -11.11
N GLY A 358 21.56 -2.86 -11.96
CA GLY A 358 22.88 -2.99 -12.54
C GLY A 358 23.07 -1.97 -13.66
N GLN A 359 24.07 -1.10 -13.51
CA GLN A 359 24.52 -0.17 -14.54
C GLN A 359 26.03 -0.34 -14.71
N LEU A 360 26.43 -1.34 -15.49
CA LEU A 360 27.84 -1.65 -15.72
C LEU A 360 28.47 -0.59 -16.64
N PRO A 361 29.72 -0.15 -16.38
CA PRO A 361 30.35 0.93 -17.16
C PRO A 361 30.50 0.63 -18.65
N GLU A 362 30.58 -0.65 -19.01
CA GLU A 362 30.78 -1.10 -20.39
C GLU A 362 29.46 -1.14 -21.19
N SER A 363 28.31 -1.11 -20.51
CA SER A 363 26.99 -1.20 -21.13
C SER A 363 26.01 -0.24 -20.42
N ASP A 364 26.21 1.07 -20.63
CA ASP A 364 25.37 2.11 -20.04
C ASP A 364 23.90 2.05 -20.52
N GLU A 365 23.64 1.35 -21.62
CA GLU A 365 22.31 1.17 -22.23
C GLU A 365 21.57 -0.07 -21.68
N GLU A 366 22.26 -1.04 -21.09
CA GLU A 366 21.67 -2.29 -20.65
C GLU A 366 21.49 -2.30 -19.14
N ARG A 367 20.37 -1.73 -18.71
CA ARG A 367 19.98 -1.73 -17.30
C ARG A 367 19.19 -2.97 -16.95
N GLU A 368 19.76 -3.77 -16.04
CA GLU A 368 19.06 -4.87 -15.41
C GLU A 368 18.56 -4.45 -14.02
N THR A 369 17.36 -4.87 -13.66
CA THR A 369 16.83 -4.70 -12.31
C THR A 369 16.54 -6.04 -11.68
N VAL A 370 17.02 -6.18 -10.45
CA VAL A 370 16.91 -7.39 -9.64
C VAL A 370 16.07 -7.08 -8.41
N VAL A 371 15.00 -7.87 -8.23
CA VAL A 371 14.23 -7.90 -6.98
C VAL A 371 14.45 -9.23 -6.28
N TYR A 372 14.53 -9.23 -4.96
CA TYR A 372 14.86 -10.43 -4.18
C TYR A 372 13.64 -11.02 -3.45
N ARG A 373 12.47 -10.38 -3.58
CA ARG A 373 11.18 -10.81 -3.05
C ARG A 373 10.29 -11.34 -4.17
N GLU A 374 9.56 -12.41 -3.88
CA GLU A 374 8.63 -13.08 -4.81
C GLU A 374 7.43 -12.18 -5.17
N ASP A 375 6.91 -11.44 -4.20
CA ASP A 375 5.76 -10.56 -4.36
C ASP A 375 6.09 -9.20 -5.01
N ALA A 376 7.39 -8.91 -5.22
CA ALA A 376 7.83 -7.70 -5.91
C ALA A 376 7.72 -7.81 -7.44
N ILE A 377 7.24 -8.94 -7.98
CA ILE A 377 7.24 -9.20 -9.41
C ILE A 377 6.05 -10.05 -9.83
N VAL A 378 5.30 -9.57 -10.82
CA VAL A 378 4.05 -10.22 -11.26
C VAL A 378 3.99 -10.25 -12.79
N PRO A 379 3.78 -11.41 -13.43
CA PRO A 379 3.55 -11.48 -14.87
C PRO A 379 2.21 -10.84 -15.22
N VAL A 380 2.20 -9.97 -16.22
CA VAL A 380 1.00 -9.29 -16.73
C VAL A 380 0.73 -9.56 -18.22
N GLY A 381 1.68 -10.17 -18.91
CA GLY A 381 1.52 -10.58 -20.30
C GLY A 381 2.55 -11.60 -20.73
N VAL A 382 2.23 -12.33 -21.79
CA VAL A 382 3.11 -13.29 -22.46
C VAL A 382 3.29 -12.85 -23.91
N VAL A 383 4.55 -12.76 -24.34
CA VAL A 383 4.92 -12.48 -25.73
C VAL A 383 5.52 -13.73 -26.33
N VAL A 384 4.86 -14.26 -27.37
CA VAL A 384 5.36 -15.37 -28.17
C VAL A 384 5.79 -14.84 -29.53
N TYR A 385 7.02 -15.13 -29.92
CA TYR A 385 7.60 -14.65 -31.20
C TYR A 385 8.54 -15.69 -31.82
N ASN A 386 8.78 -15.56 -33.12
CA ASN A 386 9.78 -16.32 -33.85
C ASN A 386 10.96 -15.40 -34.20
N TRP A 387 12.17 -15.79 -33.81
CA TRP A 387 13.37 -14.99 -34.05
C TRP A 387 13.76 -14.89 -35.52
N PHE A 388 13.51 -15.95 -36.32
CA PHE A 388 13.85 -15.98 -37.73
C PHE A 388 13.06 -14.94 -38.54
N ASP A 389 11.81 -14.71 -38.15
CA ASP A 389 10.92 -13.74 -38.81
C ASP A 389 11.40 -12.30 -38.63
N ILE A 390 11.97 -11.99 -37.46
CA ILE A 390 12.46 -10.63 -37.14
C ILE A 390 13.71 -10.30 -37.97
N TRP A 391 14.64 -11.24 -38.09
CA TRP A 391 15.88 -11.03 -38.85
C TRP A 391 15.65 -10.82 -40.35
N HIS A 392 14.63 -11.46 -40.91
CA HIS A 392 14.29 -11.27 -42.32
C HIS A 392 13.70 -9.88 -42.60
N GLN A 393 12.90 -9.32 -41.68
CA GLN A 393 12.29 -7.99 -41.86
C GLN A 393 13.28 -6.82 -41.76
N VAL A 394 14.37 -6.97 -41.00
CA VAL A 394 15.38 -5.90 -40.87
C VAL A 394 16.31 -5.81 -42.08
N ARG A 395 16.40 -6.87 -42.89
CA ARG A 395 17.27 -6.93 -44.07
C ARG A 395 16.59 -6.56 -45.40
N THR A 396 15.27 -6.59 -45.46
CA THR A 396 14.46 -6.20 -46.63
C THR A 396 14.00 -4.77 -46.51
#